data_AF-A0A8J2VY05-F1
#
_entry.id   AF-A0A8J2VY05-F1
#
_cell.length_a   1.000
_cell.length_b   1.000
_cell.length_c   1.000
_cell.angle_alpha   90.00
_cell.angle_beta   90.00
_cell.angle_gamma   90.00
#
_symmetry.space_group_name_H-M   'P 1'
#
loop_
_entity.id
_entity.type
_entity.pdbx_description
1 polymer ?
#
loop_
_entity_poly.entity_id
_entity_poly.type
_entity_poly.pdbx_seq_one_letter_code
_entity_poly.pdbx_strand_id
1 'polypeptide(L)'
;MLKIFIFIALTALVDSDTKLPVVITTWNFVNATVTAWDVLKLSGSALDAIEKGTSVCEEQQCDGTVGYGGSPDEESETTLDALIMDGCTMNVGAVGALRRVKHAASVARHVLEHTKHSILVGEMATNFAKQMGFKEESLTTTTSKRMWLKWHYRDQCQPNFWMNVEPDPSKFCGPYKKIDNIVHRSKNIIPMKVSRFNHDTIGMIAVDKQGNVAAGTSTNGAKFKIPGRIGDSPIPGSGAYADNAVGGATATGDGDIMLRFLPSFLAVEEMRRGASPTDAARVAVNRIAEHYPDFMGAVIALRNDGEYGAACHGLGDEPFPFVVQDITMTKFKIEKINSHSSTMADAAPAGGRGGFRGGFGSRGGDRGRGGPRGRGRGRGRGRGRGKEDQKEWVPVTKLGRLVREGKIDKLESIYLFSLPIKEFEIIDFFLGASLNDEVLKIMPVQKQTRAGQRTRFKAFVAIGDNNGHIGLGVKCSKEVATAIRGAIILAKLSVLPVRRGYWGNKIGKPHTVPCKVTGKCGSVTVRLIPAPRGTGIVSAPVPKKLLQMAGVQDCYTSARGSTGTLGNFAKATYAAIAKTYAYLTPDLWRDIPLTKSPYSEFKA
;
A
#
# COMPACT_ATOMS: atom_id res chain seq x y z
N MET A 1 60.88 -34.02 -17.25
CA MET A 1 59.99 -32.85 -17.20
C MET A 1 58.55 -33.33 -17.38
N LEU A 2 57.90 -33.69 -16.28
CA LEU A 2 56.56 -34.29 -16.25
C LEU A 2 55.56 -33.17 -15.96
N LYS A 3 54.72 -32.78 -16.93
CA LYS A 3 53.69 -31.75 -16.74
C LYS A 3 52.43 -32.41 -16.18
N ILE A 4 52.17 -32.15 -14.90
CA ILE A 4 50.94 -32.51 -14.19
C ILE A 4 49.83 -31.53 -14.62
N PHE A 5 48.81 -32.04 -15.30
CA PHE A 5 47.54 -31.34 -15.50
C PHE A 5 46.69 -31.51 -14.25
N ILE A 6 46.44 -30.41 -13.54
CA ILE A 6 45.48 -30.35 -12.42
C ILE A 6 44.09 -30.17 -13.03
N PHE A 7 43.28 -31.24 -12.97
CA PHE A 7 41.83 -31.19 -13.19
C PHE A 7 41.19 -30.56 -11.94
N ILE A 8 40.75 -29.31 -12.03
CA ILE A 8 39.87 -28.71 -11.03
C ILE A 8 38.44 -29.16 -11.37
N ALA A 9 37.99 -30.23 -10.73
CA ALA A 9 36.58 -30.56 -10.67
C ALA A 9 35.88 -29.49 -9.81
N LEU A 10 35.16 -28.58 -10.47
CA LEU A 10 34.24 -27.68 -9.81
C LEU A 10 33.02 -28.52 -9.37
N THR A 11 33.11 -29.17 -8.22
CA THR A 11 31.92 -29.73 -7.56
C THR A 11 31.05 -28.56 -7.17
N ALA A 12 29.97 -28.37 -7.92
CA ALA A 12 28.86 -27.54 -7.50
C ALA A 12 28.46 -27.99 -6.09
N LEU A 13 28.52 -27.07 -5.13
CA LEU A 13 27.82 -27.21 -3.87
C LEU A 13 26.33 -27.34 -4.24
N VAL A 14 25.84 -28.57 -4.30
CA VAL A 14 24.41 -28.85 -4.29
C VAL A 14 23.93 -28.45 -2.91
N ASP A 15 23.23 -27.33 -2.84
CA ASP A 15 22.59 -26.86 -1.61
C ASP A 15 21.53 -27.89 -1.21
N SER A 16 21.87 -28.76 -0.28
CA SER A 16 21.08 -29.91 0.10
C SER A 16 20.11 -29.55 1.23
N ASP A 17 19.03 -28.80 0.93
CA ASP A 17 17.80 -28.81 1.75
C ASP A 17 16.56 -28.18 1.10
N THR A 18 16.44 -28.19 -0.24
CA THR A 18 15.24 -27.60 -0.88
C THR A 18 14.03 -28.53 -0.76
N LYS A 19 13.01 -28.12 -0.01
CA LYS A 19 11.74 -28.88 0.20
C LYS A 19 10.77 -28.78 -0.98
N LEU A 20 11.27 -28.58 -2.20
CA LEU A 20 10.47 -28.35 -3.39
C LEU A 20 10.19 -29.67 -4.15
N PRO A 21 8.99 -29.85 -4.74
CA PRO A 21 7.85 -28.93 -4.71
C PRO A 21 7.13 -28.97 -3.35
N VAL A 22 6.28 -27.98 -3.09
CA VAL A 22 5.49 -27.86 -1.86
C VAL A 22 4.16 -27.15 -2.13
N VAL A 23 3.11 -27.57 -1.45
CA VAL A 23 1.80 -26.91 -1.46
C VAL A 23 1.28 -26.75 -0.04
N ILE A 24 0.68 -25.59 0.24
CA ILE A 24 -0.02 -25.31 1.49
C ILE A 24 -1.42 -24.75 1.25
N THR A 25 -2.37 -25.14 2.10
CA THR A 25 -3.79 -24.76 1.97
C THR A 25 -4.38 -24.37 3.31
N THR A 26 -5.18 -23.30 3.36
CA THR A 26 -5.93 -22.89 4.55
C THR A 26 -6.95 -23.94 4.97
N TRP A 27 -7.24 -24.03 6.27
CA TRP A 27 -8.23 -24.93 6.85
C TRP A 27 -7.87 -26.41 6.68
N ASN A 28 -8.76 -27.31 7.10
CA ASN A 28 -8.56 -28.76 7.03
C ASN A 28 -8.99 -29.34 5.67
N PHE A 29 -8.67 -28.65 4.57
CA PHE A 29 -9.05 -29.05 3.21
C PHE A 29 -8.02 -30.03 2.62
N VAL A 30 -7.99 -31.22 3.21
CA VAL A 30 -7.02 -32.28 2.88
C VAL A 30 -7.13 -32.69 1.42
N ASN A 31 -8.34 -32.96 0.92
CA ASN A 31 -8.54 -33.43 -0.46
C ASN A 31 -8.01 -32.42 -1.48
N ALA A 32 -8.25 -31.12 -1.26
CA ALA A 32 -7.73 -30.05 -2.11
C ALA A 32 -6.20 -30.05 -2.16
N THR A 33 -5.55 -30.22 -1.00
CA THR A 33 -4.08 -30.24 -0.89
C THR A 33 -3.48 -31.47 -1.56
N VAL A 34 -4.08 -32.65 -1.37
CA VAL A 34 -3.62 -33.89 -2.00
C VAL A 34 -3.74 -33.82 -3.51
N THR A 35 -4.86 -33.31 -4.04
CA THR A 35 -5.02 -33.14 -5.50
C THR A 35 -4.02 -32.15 -6.08
N ALA A 36 -3.78 -31.02 -5.42
CA ALA A 36 -2.75 -30.08 -5.84
C ALA A 36 -1.35 -30.71 -5.81
N TRP A 37 -1.06 -31.52 -4.78
CA TRP A 37 0.18 -32.27 -4.69
C TRP A 37 0.37 -33.27 -5.82
N ASP A 38 -0.68 -34.02 -6.19
CA ASP A 38 -0.60 -35.00 -7.28
C ASP A 38 -0.23 -34.34 -8.61
N VAL A 39 -0.73 -33.12 -8.85
CA VAL A 39 -0.33 -32.30 -10.02
C VAL A 39 1.17 -31.96 -9.96
N LEU A 40 1.65 -31.45 -8.82
CA LEU A 40 3.08 -31.11 -8.66
C LEU A 40 3.99 -32.35 -8.77
N LYS A 41 3.54 -33.49 -8.24
CA LYS A 41 4.28 -34.76 -8.29
C LYS A 41 4.46 -35.24 -9.73
N LEU A 42 3.43 -35.12 -10.55
CA LEU A 42 3.43 -35.42 -11.98
C LEU A 42 4.15 -34.36 -12.84
N SER A 43 4.82 -33.39 -12.20
CA SER A 43 5.54 -32.28 -12.84
C SER A 43 4.64 -31.28 -13.57
N GLY A 44 3.39 -31.13 -13.14
CA GLY A 44 2.53 -30.00 -13.51
C GLY A 44 3.01 -28.69 -12.90
N SER A 45 2.53 -27.57 -13.44
CA SER A 45 2.94 -26.24 -12.98
C SER A 45 2.31 -25.88 -11.63
N ALA A 46 2.90 -24.91 -10.92
CA ALA A 46 2.28 -24.37 -9.71
C ALA A 46 0.85 -23.85 -9.97
N LEU A 47 0.60 -23.27 -11.15
CA LEU A 47 -0.72 -22.75 -11.53
C LEU A 47 -1.76 -23.85 -11.71
N ASP A 48 -1.39 -24.97 -12.34
CA ASP A 48 -2.27 -26.14 -12.50
C ASP A 48 -2.63 -26.73 -11.13
N ALA A 49 -1.66 -26.76 -10.21
CA ALA A 49 -1.88 -27.25 -8.85
C ALA A 49 -2.89 -26.37 -8.09
N ILE A 50 -2.78 -25.04 -8.19
CA ILE A 50 -3.74 -24.10 -7.60
C ILE A 50 -5.14 -24.29 -8.20
N GLU A 51 -5.26 -24.33 -9.54
CA GLU A 51 -6.56 -24.49 -10.20
C GLU A 51 -7.25 -25.79 -9.79
N LYS A 52 -6.55 -26.93 -9.90
CA LYS A 52 -7.11 -28.24 -9.55
C LYS A 52 -7.40 -28.36 -8.06
N GLY A 53 -6.50 -27.89 -7.21
CA GLY A 53 -6.67 -27.94 -5.76
C GLY A 53 -7.88 -27.15 -5.28
N THR A 54 -8.03 -25.90 -5.73
CA THR A 54 -9.19 -25.05 -5.38
C THR A 54 -10.50 -25.59 -5.94
N SER A 55 -10.49 -26.12 -7.17
CA SER A 55 -11.68 -26.71 -7.82
C SER A 55 -12.27 -27.88 -7.02
N VAL A 56 -11.43 -28.69 -6.36
CA VAL A 56 -11.90 -29.77 -5.48
C VAL A 56 -12.83 -29.24 -4.39
N CYS A 57 -12.49 -28.11 -3.77
CA CYS A 57 -13.35 -27.53 -2.74
C CYS A 57 -14.58 -26.80 -3.30
N GLU A 58 -14.50 -26.28 -4.53
CA GLU A 58 -15.68 -25.74 -5.22
C GLU A 58 -16.72 -26.83 -5.53
N GLU A 59 -16.26 -28.04 -5.86
CA GLU A 59 -17.09 -29.21 -6.14
C GLU A 59 -17.60 -29.89 -4.87
N GLN A 60 -16.73 -30.07 -3.88
CA GLN A 60 -17.06 -30.72 -2.60
C GLN A 60 -17.82 -29.81 -1.62
N GLN A 61 -17.97 -28.52 -1.95
CA GLN A 61 -18.62 -27.53 -1.10
C GLN A 61 -17.99 -27.47 0.29
N CYS A 62 -16.65 -27.42 0.36
CA CYS A 62 -15.87 -27.50 1.59
C CYS A 62 -16.42 -26.54 2.67
N ASP A 63 -16.78 -27.10 3.83
CA ASP A 63 -17.40 -26.43 4.99
C ASP A 63 -18.65 -25.56 4.66
N GLY A 64 -19.22 -25.70 3.46
CA GLY A 64 -20.30 -24.86 2.93
C GLY A 64 -19.89 -23.42 2.59
N THR A 65 -18.59 -23.09 2.59
CA THR A 65 -18.06 -21.73 2.39
C THR A 65 -17.30 -21.56 1.06
N VAL A 66 -17.09 -22.66 0.34
CA VAL A 66 -16.45 -22.66 -0.99
C VAL A 66 -17.38 -23.28 -2.01
N GLY A 67 -17.42 -22.70 -3.21
CA GLY A 67 -18.25 -23.19 -4.31
C GLY A 67 -19.75 -22.95 -4.14
N TYR A 68 -20.53 -23.65 -4.95
CA TYR A 68 -21.98 -23.48 -5.03
C TYR A 68 -22.70 -24.00 -3.78
N GLY A 69 -23.95 -23.57 -3.56
CA GLY A 69 -24.82 -24.14 -2.53
C GLY A 69 -24.58 -23.65 -1.10
N GLY A 70 -23.62 -22.76 -0.90
CA GLY A 70 -23.37 -22.04 0.35
C GLY A 70 -23.63 -20.54 0.22
N SER A 71 -23.69 -19.85 1.36
CA SER A 71 -23.75 -18.39 1.50
C SER A 71 -24.57 -17.64 0.44
N PRO A 72 -25.91 -17.88 0.37
CA PRO A 72 -26.75 -17.05 -0.47
C PRO A 72 -26.71 -15.59 0.00
N ASP A 73 -26.80 -14.65 -0.93
CA ASP A 73 -27.01 -13.23 -0.65
C ASP A 73 -28.45 -12.96 -0.17
N GLU A 74 -28.76 -11.69 0.12
CA GLU A 74 -30.09 -11.31 0.59
C GLU A 74 -31.21 -11.52 -0.44
N GLU A 75 -30.88 -11.77 -1.71
CA GLU A 75 -31.79 -12.08 -2.82
C GLU A 75 -31.85 -13.59 -3.15
N SER A 76 -31.29 -14.44 -2.30
CA SER A 76 -31.26 -15.91 -2.40
C SER A 76 -30.32 -16.51 -3.45
N GLU A 77 -29.42 -15.70 -4.01
CA GLU A 77 -28.44 -16.16 -4.99
C GLU A 77 -27.06 -16.39 -4.33
N THR A 78 -26.42 -17.50 -4.68
CA THR A 78 -25.00 -17.71 -4.36
C THR A 78 -24.14 -17.11 -5.46
N THR A 79 -23.16 -16.29 -5.08
CA THR A 79 -22.16 -15.73 -6.01
C THR A 79 -20.75 -16.06 -5.51
N LEU A 80 -19.84 -16.34 -6.46
CA LEU A 80 -18.49 -16.83 -6.17
C LEU A 80 -17.44 -15.76 -6.43
N ASP A 81 -16.40 -15.78 -5.60
CA ASP A 81 -15.22 -14.93 -5.69
C ASP A 81 -13.98 -15.82 -5.80
N ALA A 82 -13.12 -15.62 -6.80
CA ALA A 82 -11.90 -16.39 -6.98
C ALA A 82 -10.74 -15.58 -7.58
N LEU A 83 -9.51 -16.00 -7.31
CA LEU A 83 -8.25 -15.38 -7.72
C LEU A 83 -7.22 -16.46 -8.04
N ILE A 84 -6.47 -16.28 -9.12
CA ILE A 84 -5.23 -17.00 -9.40
C ILE A 84 -4.16 -15.97 -9.80
N MET A 85 -2.99 -16.07 -9.16
CA MET A 85 -1.84 -15.22 -9.43
C MET A 85 -0.62 -16.06 -9.76
N ASP A 86 0.04 -15.71 -10.86
CA ASP A 86 1.32 -16.27 -11.27
C ASP A 86 2.47 -15.38 -10.77
N GLY A 87 3.29 -15.91 -9.87
CA GLY A 87 4.43 -15.18 -9.31
C GLY A 87 5.56 -14.96 -10.32
N CYS A 88 5.62 -15.72 -11.42
CA CYS A 88 6.65 -15.57 -12.44
C CYS A 88 6.40 -14.35 -13.33
N THR A 89 5.19 -14.25 -13.85
CA THR A 89 4.80 -13.18 -14.77
C THR A 89 4.21 -11.96 -14.06
N MET A 90 3.88 -12.11 -12.76
CA MET A 90 3.06 -11.16 -11.99
C MET A 90 1.65 -10.97 -12.58
N ASN A 91 1.22 -11.84 -13.49
CA ASN A 91 -0.14 -11.82 -14.03
C ASN A 91 -1.13 -12.34 -13.00
N VAL A 92 -2.33 -11.76 -13.06
CA VAL A 92 -3.44 -12.08 -12.19
C VAL A 92 -4.68 -12.28 -13.04
N GLY A 93 -5.45 -13.31 -12.71
CA GLY A 93 -6.83 -13.45 -13.15
C GLY A 93 -7.74 -13.63 -11.95
N ALA A 94 -8.86 -12.90 -11.96
CA ALA A 94 -9.80 -12.89 -10.85
C ALA A 94 -11.23 -12.73 -11.35
N VAL A 95 -12.16 -13.29 -10.59
CA VAL A 95 -13.59 -13.10 -10.77
C VAL A 95 -14.23 -12.74 -9.45
N GLY A 96 -15.10 -11.73 -9.44
CA GLY A 96 -15.84 -11.30 -8.25
C GLY A 96 -17.34 -11.27 -8.51
N ALA A 97 -18.14 -11.66 -7.53
CA ALA A 97 -19.58 -11.82 -7.65
C ALA A 97 -19.99 -12.64 -8.90
N LEU A 98 -19.21 -13.69 -9.24
CA LEU A 98 -19.48 -14.54 -10.40
C LEU A 98 -20.80 -15.29 -10.18
N ARG A 99 -21.70 -15.17 -11.16
CA ARG A 99 -23.03 -15.77 -11.11
C ARG A 99 -23.07 -17.00 -12.00
N ARG A 100 -23.80 -18.03 -11.54
CA ARG A 100 -24.23 -19.18 -12.35
C ARG A 100 -23.13 -19.96 -13.08
N VAL A 101 -21.91 -19.99 -12.53
CA VAL A 101 -20.80 -20.82 -13.02
C VAL A 101 -20.08 -21.40 -11.82
N LYS A 102 -19.98 -22.74 -11.73
CA LYS A 102 -19.48 -23.44 -10.54
C LYS A 102 -17.96 -23.35 -10.35
N HIS A 103 -17.21 -23.38 -11.44
CA HIS A 103 -15.75 -23.46 -11.44
C HIS A 103 -15.11 -22.06 -11.44
N ALA A 104 -15.25 -21.32 -10.34
CA ALA A 104 -14.80 -19.92 -10.29
C ALA A 104 -13.28 -19.79 -10.42
N ALA A 105 -12.50 -20.69 -9.82
CA ALA A 105 -11.05 -20.73 -9.97
C ALA A 105 -10.61 -20.94 -11.43
N SER A 106 -11.25 -21.85 -12.16
CA SER A 106 -10.98 -22.05 -13.59
C SER A 106 -11.38 -20.83 -14.44
N VAL A 107 -12.49 -20.15 -14.12
CA VAL A 107 -12.81 -18.89 -14.82
C VAL A 107 -11.74 -17.82 -14.54
N ALA A 108 -11.26 -17.71 -13.30
CA ALA A 108 -10.16 -16.82 -12.95
C ALA A 108 -8.87 -17.17 -13.73
N ARG A 109 -8.58 -18.48 -13.93
CA ARG A 109 -7.50 -18.94 -14.80
C ARG A 109 -7.66 -18.44 -16.24
N HIS A 110 -8.85 -18.57 -16.81
CA HIS A 110 -9.14 -18.08 -18.16
C HIS A 110 -9.04 -16.55 -18.26
N VAL A 111 -9.37 -15.78 -17.22
CA VAL A 111 -9.12 -14.33 -17.19
C VAL A 111 -7.62 -14.03 -17.30
N LEU A 112 -6.79 -14.77 -16.55
CA LEU A 112 -5.33 -14.65 -16.56
C LEU A 112 -4.73 -14.95 -17.94
N GLU A 113 -5.21 -15.98 -18.61
CA GLU A 113 -4.61 -16.48 -19.87
C GLU A 113 -5.16 -15.82 -21.14
N HIS A 114 -6.44 -15.45 -21.15
CA HIS A 114 -7.13 -15.03 -22.37
C HIS A 114 -7.53 -13.57 -22.41
N THR A 115 -7.12 -12.78 -21.41
CA THR A 115 -7.41 -11.34 -21.37
C THR A 115 -6.19 -10.53 -20.97
N LYS A 116 -6.20 -9.23 -21.28
CA LYS A 116 -5.25 -8.26 -20.70
C LYS A 116 -5.78 -7.64 -19.40
N HIS A 117 -6.94 -8.06 -18.95
CA HIS A 117 -7.58 -7.59 -17.73
C HIS A 117 -7.23 -8.54 -16.57
N SER A 118 -7.23 -8.01 -15.35
CA SER A 118 -6.91 -8.83 -14.17
C SER A 118 -8.14 -9.29 -13.40
N ILE A 119 -9.27 -8.61 -13.56
CA ILE A 119 -10.50 -8.92 -12.82
C ILE A 119 -11.74 -8.65 -13.66
N LEU A 120 -12.67 -9.60 -13.66
CA LEU A 120 -14.02 -9.45 -14.23
C LEU A 120 -15.05 -9.69 -13.13
N VAL A 121 -16.20 -9.01 -13.19
CA VAL A 121 -17.19 -9.09 -12.10
C VAL A 121 -18.63 -9.27 -12.58
N GLY A 122 -19.45 -9.87 -11.70
CA GLY A 122 -20.89 -9.96 -11.86
C GLY A 122 -21.33 -10.77 -13.08
N GLU A 123 -22.46 -10.36 -13.64
CA GLU A 123 -23.07 -10.94 -14.84
C GLU A 123 -22.14 -10.92 -16.06
N MET A 124 -21.27 -9.90 -16.17
CA MET A 124 -20.34 -9.78 -17.29
C MET A 124 -19.20 -10.82 -17.22
N ALA A 125 -18.82 -11.23 -16.00
CA ALA A 125 -17.89 -12.34 -15.82
C ALA A 125 -18.53 -13.68 -16.26
N THR A 126 -19.83 -13.87 -16.00
CA THR A 126 -20.59 -15.04 -16.48
C THR A 126 -20.63 -15.09 -18.01
N ASN A 127 -20.86 -13.95 -18.66
CA ASN A 127 -20.85 -13.87 -20.13
C ASN A 127 -19.47 -14.23 -20.72
N PHE A 128 -18.40 -13.75 -20.10
CA PHE A 128 -17.04 -14.16 -20.47
C PHE A 128 -16.84 -15.67 -20.28
N ALA A 129 -17.22 -16.22 -19.12
CA ALA A 129 -17.10 -17.65 -18.85
C ALA A 129 -17.83 -18.50 -19.91
N LYS A 130 -19.03 -18.10 -20.32
CA LYS A 130 -19.78 -18.78 -21.39
C LYS A 130 -19.02 -18.77 -22.72
N GLN A 131 -18.39 -17.65 -23.08
CA GLN A 131 -17.57 -17.55 -24.29
C GLN A 131 -16.33 -18.45 -24.24
N MET A 132 -15.80 -18.70 -23.02
CA MET A 132 -14.69 -19.62 -22.78
C MET A 132 -15.13 -21.09 -22.67
N GLY A 133 -16.42 -21.40 -22.86
CA GLY A 133 -16.94 -22.77 -22.87
C GLY A 133 -17.48 -23.28 -21.54
N PHE A 134 -17.53 -22.44 -20.49
CA PHE A 134 -18.15 -22.81 -19.22
C PHE A 134 -19.68 -22.89 -19.34
N LYS A 135 -20.27 -23.85 -18.64
CA LYS A 135 -21.73 -24.02 -18.58
C LYS A 135 -22.35 -23.09 -17.56
N GLU A 136 -23.43 -22.43 -17.97
CA GLU A 136 -24.26 -21.65 -17.07
C GLU A 136 -25.22 -22.58 -16.30
N GLU A 137 -25.05 -22.65 -14.99
CA GLU A 137 -25.81 -23.54 -14.10
C GLU A 137 -26.15 -22.82 -12.79
N SER A 138 -27.27 -23.17 -12.15
CA SER A 138 -27.64 -22.59 -10.86
C SER A 138 -26.60 -22.92 -9.79
N LEU A 139 -26.16 -21.88 -9.06
CA LEU A 139 -25.33 -22.04 -7.87
C LEU A 139 -26.16 -22.32 -6.61
N THR A 140 -27.47 -22.06 -6.67
CA THR A 140 -28.38 -22.28 -5.55
C THR A 140 -28.76 -23.76 -5.44
N THR A 141 -28.55 -24.34 -4.26
CA THR A 141 -29.01 -25.68 -3.86
C THR A 141 -30.24 -25.61 -2.96
N THR A 142 -30.93 -26.74 -2.76
CA THR A 142 -32.02 -26.86 -1.79
C THR A 142 -31.59 -26.42 -0.39
N THR A 143 -30.34 -26.69 0.00
CA THR A 143 -29.78 -26.29 1.29
C THR A 143 -29.65 -24.77 1.40
N SER A 144 -29.00 -24.11 0.42
CA SER A 144 -28.90 -22.63 0.39
C SER A 144 -30.28 -21.96 0.37
N LYS A 145 -31.23 -22.51 -0.40
CA LYS A 145 -32.60 -21.98 -0.45
C LYS A 145 -33.31 -22.09 0.88
N ARG A 146 -33.21 -23.24 1.58
CA ARG A 146 -33.76 -23.39 2.94
C ARG A 146 -33.09 -22.46 3.94
N MET A 147 -31.78 -22.25 3.82
CA MET A 147 -31.02 -21.32 4.66
C MET A 147 -31.54 -19.89 4.49
N TRP A 148 -31.73 -19.45 3.24
CA TRP A 148 -32.30 -18.13 2.94
C TRP A 148 -33.75 -18.00 3.39
N LEU A 149 -34.61 -18.99 3.11
CA LEU A 149 -36.03 -18.96 3.53
C LEU A 149 -36.16 -18.83 5.05
N LYS A 150 -35.33 -19.56 5.80
CA LYS A 150 -35.27 -19.45 7.25
C LYS A 150 -34.84 -18.06 7.68
N TRP A 151 -33.75 -17.53 7.12
CA TRP A 151 -33.25 -16.20 7.45
C TRP A 151 -34.27 -15.10 7.14
N HIS A 152 -34.89 -15.15 5.96
CA HIS A 152 -35.84 -14.13 5.49
C HIS A 152 -37.16 -14.16 6.26
N TYR A 153 -37.80 -15.33 6.37
CA TYR A 153 -39.16 -15.42 6.95
C TYR A 153 -39.17 -15.65 8.46
N ARG A 154 -38.20 -16.40 8.99
CA ARG A 154 -38.20 -16.79 10.40
C ARG A 154 -37.31 -15.88 11.24
N ASP A 155 -36.13 -15.57 10.74
CA ASP A 155 -35.13 -14.78 11.47
C ASP A 155 -35.20 -13.28 11.08
N GLN A 156 -36.22 -12.87 10.31
CA GLN A 156 -36.54 -11.49 9.95
C GLN A 156 -35.34 -10.72 9.36
N CYS A 157 -34.61 -11.40 8.46
CA CYS A 157 -33.40 -10.89 7.81
C CYS A 157 -32.26 -10.55 8.79
N GLN A 158 -32.16 -11.27 9.91
CA GLN A 158 -31.09 -11.07 10.90
C GLN A 158 -30.17 -12.29 11.03
N PRO A 159 -28.85 -12.07 11.17
CA PRO A 159 -28.16 -10.78 11.05
C PRO A 159 -28.07 -10.32 9.58
N ASN A 160 -27.89 -9.02 9.34
CA ASN A 160 -27.58 -8.43 8.03
C ASN A 160 -26.46 -7.38 8.11
N PHE A 161 -26.05 -6.86 6.95
CA PHE A 161 -24.92 -5.94 6.80
C PHE A 161 -25.31 -4.47 6.64
N TRP A 162 -26.60 -4.14 6.67
CA TRP A 162 -27.07 -2.77 6.48
C TRP A 162 -26.83 -1.94 7.75
N MET A 163 -26.38 -0.70 7.57
CA MET A 163 -26.09 0.23 8.66
C MET A 163 -26.50 1.64 8.27
N ASN A 164 -26.98 2.43 9.24
CA ASN A 164 -27.37 3.84 9.06
C ASN A 164 -28.42 4.03 7.96
N VAL A 165 -29.42 3.15 7.93
CA VAL A 165 -30.54 3.18 6.99
C VAL A 165 -31.88 3.13 7.72
N GLU A 166 -32.94 3.51 7.01
CA GLU A 166 -34.33 3.42 7.45
C GLU A 166 -35.13 2.51 6.49
N PRO A 167 -35.98 1.59 6.99
CA PRO A 167 -36.26 1.30 8.40
C PRO A 167 -35.05 0.68 9.13
N ASP A 168 -35.09 0.64 10.47
CA ASP A 168 -34.01 0.14 11.33
C ASP A 168 -33.56 -1.27 10.88
N PRO A 169 -32.30 -1.43 10.40
CA PRO A 169 -31.83 -2.68 9.82
C PRO A 169 -31.70 -3.79 10.85
N SER A 170 -31.71 -3.50 12.16
CA SER A 170 -31.68 -4.54 13.19
C SER A 170 -33.03 -5.23 13.41
N LYS A 171 -34.12 -4.73 12.82
CA LYS A 171 -35.49 -5.18 13.08
C LYS A 171 -36.30 -5.53 11.85
N PHE A 172 -36.04 -4.88 10.72
CA PHE A 172 -36.87 -5.00 9.53
C PHE A 172 -36.04 -5.48 8.35
N CYS A 173 -36.56 -6.42 7.58
CA CYS A 173 -36.13 -6.60 6.20
C CYS A 173 -36.47 -5.30 5.44
N GLY A 174 -35.59 -4.81 4.55
CA GLY A 174 -35.81 -3.60 3.76
C GLY A 174 -37.09 -3.59 2.89
N PRO A 175 -37.21 -2.69 1.90
CA PRO A 175 -36.14 -1.92 1.29
C PRO A 175 -35.65 -0.80 2.19
N TYR A 176 -34.32 -0.66 2.24
CA TYR A 176 -33.65 0.34 3.03
C TYR A 176 -33.43 1.64 2.26
N LYS A 177 -33.52 2.77 2.94
CA LYS A 177 -33.27 4.11 2.42
C LYS A 177 -32.23 4.83 3.27
N LYS A 178 -31.51 5.75 2.64
CA LYS A 178 -30.51 6.59 3.34
C LYS A 178 -31.19 7.49 4.38
N ILE A 179 -30.46 7.78 5.46
CA ILE A 179 -30.82 8.80 6.44
C ILE A 179 -30.09 10.09 6.05
N ASP A 180 -30.80 11.19 5.82
CA ASP A 180 -30.20 12.44 5.30
C ASP A 180 -29.33 13.20 6.33
N ASN A 181 -29.51 12.96 7.63
CA ASN A 181 -28.78 13.62 8.71
C ASN A 181 -27.94 12.62 9.53
N ILE A 182 -26.89 12.05 8.93
CA ILE A 182 -25.94 11.20 9.66
C ILE A 182 -25.09 12.11 10.58
N VAL A 183 -25.46 12.20 11.85
CA VAL A 183 -24.57 12.72 12.89
C VAL A 183 -23.42 11.73 13.03
N HIS A 184 -22.28 12.02 12.39
CA HIS A 184 -21.08 11.20 12.51
C HIS A 184 -20.62 11.12 13.96
N ARG A 185 -21.02 10.04 14.66
CA ARG A 185 -20.32 9.36 15.76
C ARG A 185 -21.26 8.32 16.39
N SER A 186 -21.27 7.11 15.84
CA SER A 186 -21.38 5.95 16.72
C SER A 186 -20.09 5.14 16.58
N LYS A 187 -19.30 5.12 17.65
CA LYS A 187 -18.18 4.17 17.81
C LYS A 187 -18.67 2.76 18.17
N ASN A 188 -19.98 2.60 18.38
CA ASN A 188 -20.62 1.34 18.73
C ASN A 188 -21.41 0.84 17.52
N ILE A 189 -20.69 0.52 16.44
CA ILE A 189 -21.20 -0.42 15.45
C ILE A 189 -20.79 -1.77 16.00
N ILE A 190 -21.75 -2.57 16.45
CA ILE A 190 -21.49 -3.96 16.82
C ILE A 190 -21.12 -4.65 15.49
N PRO A 191 -19.85 -5.00 15.24
CA PRO A 191 -19.48 -5.70 14.02
C PRO A 191 -20.18 -7.06 14.05
N MET A 192 -20.77 -7.47 12.94
CA MET A 192 -21.30 -8.83 12.83
C MET A 192 -20.15 -9.79 13.11
N LYS A 193 -20.31 -10.69 14.09
CA LYS A 193 -19.25 -11.61 14.47
C LYS A 193 -19.07 -12.65 13.37
N VAL A 194 -18.05 -12.47 12.55
CA VAL A 194 -17.68 -13.42 11.49
C VAL A 194 -17.16 -14.70 12.16
N SER A 195 -17.67 -15.85 11.72
CA SER A 195 -17.27 -17.17 12.22
C SER A 195 -16.82 -18.06 11.06
N ARG A 196 -16.08 -19.13 11.39
CA ARG A 196 -15.60 -20.16 10.47
C ARG A 196 -16.66 -20.56 9.43
N PHE A 197 -17.84 -20.93 9.90
CA PHE A 197 -18.90 -21.43 9.02
C PHE A 197 -19.61 -20.35 8.18
N ASN A 198 -19.25 -19.07 8.31
CA ASN A 198 -19.97 -17.94 7.73
C ASN A 198 -19.12 -17.06 6.79
N HIS A 199 -17.82 -17.33 6.61
CA HIS A 199 -16.92 -16.49 5.78
C HIS A 199 -15.55 -17.13 5.45
N ASP A 200 -15.44 -18.45 5.49
CA ASP A 200 -14.14 -19.06 5.18
C ASP A 200 -13.84 -19.07 3.68
N THR A 201 -12.56 -18.94 3.36
CA THR A 201 -12.01 -19.00 2.01
C THR A 201 -11.04 -20.16 1.93
N ILE A 202 -11.06 -20.93 0.83
CA ILE A 202 -9.89 -21.75 0.51
C ILE A 202 -8.84 -20.84 -0.10
N GLY A 203 -7.70 -20.74 0.56
CA GLY A 203 -6.48 -20.16 0.03
C GLY A 203 -5.42 -21.23 -0.15
N MET A 204 -4.71 -21.19 -1.27
CA MET A 204 -3.66 -22.16 -1.60
C MET A 204 -2.43 -21.45 -2.17
N ILE A 205 -1.25 -21.93 -1.79
CA ILE A 205 0.04 -21.48 -2.34
C ILE A 205 0.84 -22.71 -2.72
N ALA A 206 1.46 -22.69 -3.90
CA ALA A 206 2.29 -23.77 -4.40
C ALA A 206 3.63 -23.23 -4.91
N VAL A 207 4.70 -23.99 -4.67
CA VAL A 207 5.98 -23.86 -5.36
C VAL A 207 6.25 -25.16 -6.11
N ASP A 208 6.42 -25.08 -7.43
CA ASP A 208 6.69 -26.25 -8.27
C ASP A 208 8.16 -26.68 -8.25
N LYS A 209 8.48 -27.76 -8.99
CA LYS A 209 9.84 -28.32 -9.07
C LYS A 209 10.85 -27.35 -9.69
N GLN A 210 10.39 -26.39 -10.48
CA GLN A 210 11.19 -25.37 -11.13
C GLN A 210 11.37 -24.15 -10.22
N GLY A 211 10.77 -24.14 -9.03
CA GLY A 211 10.78 -23.01 -8.12
C GLY A 211 9.78 -21.92 -8.47
N ASN A 212 8.81 -22.19 -9.35
CA ASN A 212 7.78 -21.23 -9.70
C ASN A 212 6.71 -21.17 -8.62
N VAL A 213 6.35 -19.97 -8.20
CA VAL A 213 5.36 -19.70 -7.15
C VAL A 213 4.03 -19.30 -7.77
N ALA A 214 2.95 -19.94 -7.33
CA ALA A 214 1.59 -19.51 -7.61
C ALA A 214 0.76 -19.46 -6.33
N ALA A 215 -0.23 -18.56 -6.30
CA ALA A 215 -1.18 -18.48 -5.20
C ALA A 215 -2.58 -18.23 -5.74
N GLY A 216 -3.59 -18.75 -5.05
CA GLY A 216 -4.98 -18.52 -5.43
C GLY A 216 -5.95 -18.78 -4.29
N THR A 217 -7.18 -18.31 -4.50
CA THR A 217 -8.28 -18.42 -3.53
C THR A 217 -9.60 -18.66 -4.22
N SER A 218 -10.55 -19.28 -3.50
CA SER A 218 -11.96 -19.35 -3.89
C SER A 218 -12.88 -19.31 -2.67
N THR A 219 -14.04 -18.66 -2.79
CA THR A 219 -15.07 -18.58 -1.74
C THR A 219 -16.45 -18.30 -2.33
N ASN A 220 -17.51 -18.62 -1.59
CA ASN A 220 -18.86 -18.08 -1.81
C ASN A 220 -19.15 -16.84 -0.94
N GLY A 221 -18.18 -16.38 -0.15
CA GLY A 221 -18.22 -15.14 0.62
C GLY A 221 -19.14 -15.21 1.84
N ALA A 222 -19.49 -14.03 2.36
CA ALA A 222 -20.30 -13.92 3.57
C ALA A 222 -21.77 -14.31 3.33
N LYS A 223 -22.37 -15.06 4.27
CA LYS A 223 -23.79 -15.40 4.24
C LYS A 223 -24.67 -14.16 4.33
N PHE A 224 -25.70 -14.09 3.51
CA PHE A 224 -26.66 -12.98 3.44
C PHE A 224 -26.01 -11.62 3.13
N LYS A 225 -24.89 -11.66 2.41
CA LYS A 225 -24.23 -10.46 1.90
C LYS A 225 -25.19 -9.64 1.04
N ILE A 226 -24.96 -8.34 0.99
CA ILE A 226 -25.65 -7.45 0.06
C ILE A 226 -25.25 -7.86 -1.37
N PRO A 227 -26.18 -7.99 -2.33
CA PRO A 227 -25.87 -8.34 -3.71
C PRO A 227 -24.79 -7.43 -4.30
N GLY A 228 -23.82 -8.04 -4.98
CA GLY A 228 -22.64 -7.34 -5.51
C GLY A 228 -21.50 -7.13 -4.51
N ARG A 229 -21.63 -7.56 -3.24
CA ARG A 229 -20.52 -7.55 -2.28
C ARG A 229 -19.41 -8.50 -2.75
N ILE A 230 -18.19 -7.99 -2.76
CA ILE A 230 -16.96 -8.71 -3.07
C ILE A 230 -16.05 -8.70 -1.83
N GLY A 231 -15.53 -9.86 -1.45
CA GLY A 231 -14.62 -10.02 -0.32
C GLY A 231 -13.15 -9.69 -0.64
N ASP A 232 -12.25 -10.19 0.21
CA ASP A 232 -10.80 -10.12 0.00
C ASP A 232 -10.29 -11.14 -1.01
N SER A 233 -10.93 -12.31 -1.12
CA SER A 233 -10.49 -13.44 -1.94
C SER A 233 -10.15 -13.08 -3.39
N PRO A 234 -10.98 -12.35 -4.16
CA PRO A 234 -10.68 -12.06 -5.56
C PRO A 234 -9.72 -10.85 -5.73
N ILE A 235 -9.22 -10.27 -4.62
CA ILE A 235 -8.40 -9.07 -4.63
C ILE A 235 -6.92 -9.45 -4.46
N PRO A 236 -6.08 -9.31 -5.51
CA PRO A 236 -4.65 -9.56 -5.39
C PRO A 236 -4.02 -8.66 -4.33
N GLY A 237 -3.23 -9.28 -3.46
CA GLY A 237 -2.60 -8.64 -2.30
C GLY A 237 -3.46 -8.69 -1.04
N SER A 238 -4.77 -8.93 -1.14
CA SER A 238 -5.61 -9.24 0.01
C SER A 238 -5.79 -10.74 0.17
N GLY A 239 -6.57 -11.38 -0.71
CA GLY A 239 -6.88 -12.81 -0.66
C GLY A 239 -5.67 -13.69 -0.94
N ALA A 240 -4.92 -13.39 -1.99
CA ALA A 240 -3.66 -14.07 -2.29
C ALA A 240 -2.64 -13.13 -2.94
N TYR A 241 -1.36 -13.45 -2.82
CA TYR A 241 -0.27 -12.77 -3.53
C TYR A 241 0.89 -13.74 -3.75
N ALA A 242 1.53 -13.68 -4.92
CA ALA A 242 2.70 -14.49 -5.26
C ALA A 242 3.77 -13.63 -5.95
N ASP A 243 5.03 -13.88 -5.61
CA ASP A 243 6.21 -13.30 -6.28
C ASP A 243 7.32 -14.35 -6.32
N ASN A 244 7.80 -14.69 -7.51
CA ASN A 244 8.79 -15.77 -7.67
C ASN A 244 10.10 -15.53 -6.91
N ALA A 245 10.50 -14.26 -6.76
CA ALA A 245 11.73 -13.89 -6.07
C ALA A 245 11.62 -14.01 -4.55
N VAL A 246 10.41 -14.22 -4.01
CA VAL A 246 10.17 -14.24 -2.57
C VAL A 246 9.37 -15.47 -2.14
N GLY A 247 8.15 -15.64 -2.65
CA GLY A 247 7.17 -16.60 -2.14
C GLY A 247 5.74 -16.13 -2.36
N GLY A 248 4.80 -16.79 -1.70
CA GLY A 248 3.39 -16.46 -1.75
C GLY A 248 2.74 -16.41 -0.37
N ALA A 249 1.59 -15.76 -0.28
CA ALA A 249 0.75 -15.71 0.90
C ALA A 249 -0.72 -15.72 0.51
N THR A 250 -1.57 -16.23 1.40
CA THR A 250 -3.02 -16.21 1.25
C THR A 250 -3.72 -16.02 2.59
N ALA A 251 -4.89 -15.42 2.54
CA ALA A 251 -5.67 -14.97 3.69
C ALA A 251 -7.07 -15.62 3.72
N THR A 252 -7.62 -15.75 4.92
CA THR A 252 -9.00 -16.16 5.18
C THR A 252 -9.52 -15.43 6.41
N GLY A 253 -10.84 -15.18 6.51
CA GLY A 253 -11.46 -14.53 7.66
C GLY A 253 -12.48 -13.46 7.26
N ASP A 254 -12.62 -12.42 8.07
CA ASP A 254 -13.51 -11.29 7.75
C ASP A 254 -12.96 -10.48 6.56
N GLY A 255 -13.37 -10.88 5.36
CA GLY A 255 -12.90 -10.27 4.12
C GLY A 255 -13.08 -8.75 4.03
N ASP A 256 -14.11 -8.18 4.67
CA ASP A 256 -14.33 -6.73 4.65
C ASP A 256 -13.30 -5.98 5.49
N ILE A 257 -12.75 -6.62 6.51
CA ILE A 257 -11.62 -6.11 7.29
C ILE A 257 -10.31 -6.46 6.59
N MET A 258 -10.10 -7.70 6.16
CA MET A 258 -8.86 -8.16 5.49
C MET A 258 -8.52 -7.29 4.28
N LEU A 259 -9.51 -6.97 3.43
CA LEU A 259 -9.32 -6.14 2.22
C LEU A 259 -8.76 -4.74 2.50
N ARG A 260 -8.96 -4.20 3.71
CA ARG A 260 -8.47 -2.86 4.09
C ARG A 260 -6.97 -2.84 4.36
N PHE A 261 -6.35 -4.00 4.60
CA PHE A 261 -4.97 -4.10 5.06
C PHE A 261 -4.03 -4.84 4.11
N LEU A 262 -4.56 -5.49 3.06
CA LEU A 262 -3.79 -6.25 2.08
C LEU A 262 -2.81 -7.24 2.76
N PRO A 263 -3.30 -8.16 3.61
CA PRO A 263 -2.46 -9.00 4.46
C PRO A 263 -1.53 -9.92 3.68
N SER A 264 -1.97 -10.47 2.55
CA SER A 264 -1.14 -11.37 1.73
C SER A 264 0.04 -10.63 1.09
N PHE A 265 -0.20 -9.43 0.55
CA PHE A 265 0.87 -8.58 0.03
C PHE A 265 1.86 -8.19 1.14
N LEU A 266 1.34 -7.80 2.32
CA LEU A 266 2.18 -7.44 3.45
C LEU A 266 3.05 -8.62 3.90
N ALA A 267 2.50 -9.82 4.00
CA ALA A 267 3.26 -11.01 4.36
C ALA A 267 4.39 -11.29 3.35
N VAL A 268 4.12 -11.24 2.05
CA VAL A 268 5.17 -11.37 1.02
C VAL A 268 6.23 -10.28 1.14
N GLU A 269 5.84 -9.02 1.39
CA GLU A 269 6.80 -7.93 1.56
C GLU A 269 7.62 -8.01 2.85
N GLU A 270 7.10 -8.58 3.94
CA GLU A 270 7.91 -8.85 5.13
C GLU A 270 8.88 -10.02 4.88
N MET A 271 8.47 -11.07 4.16
CA MET A 271 9.39 -12.12 3.70
C MET A 271 10.49 -11.54 2.81
N ARG A 272 10.18 -10.62 1.90
CA ARG A 272 11.17 -9.89 1.08
C ARG A 272 12.20 -9.14 1.93
N ARG A 273 11.81 -8.67 3.11
CA ARG A 273 12.70 -7.99 4.06
C ARG A 273 13.51 -8.94 4.94
N GLY A 274 13.36 -10.26 4.74
CA GLY A 274 14.08 -11.30 5.45
C GLY A 274 13.35 -11.84 6.68
N ALA A 275 12.05 -11.60 6.83
CA ALA A 275 11.25 -12.26 7.87
C ALA A 275 10.99 -13.73 7.50
N SER A 276 10.87 -14.61 8.51
CA SER A 276 10.34 -15.96 8.30
C SER A 276 8.86 -15.91 7.90
N PRO A 277 8.29 -16.95 7.27
CA PRO A 277 6.90 -16.92 6.82
C PRO A 277 5.92 -16.80 7.98
N THR A 278 6.24 -17.41 9.13
CA THR A 278 5.48 -17.27 10.38
C THR A 278 5.52 -15.84 10.92
N ASP A 279 6.71 -15.23 10.95
CA ASP A 279 6.83 -13.84 11.42
C ASP A 279 6.12 -12.87 10.49
N ALA A 280 6.21 -13.10 9.18
CA ALA A 280 5.54 -12.31 8.15
C ALA A 280 4.01 -12.38 8.28
N ALA A 281 3.46 -13.59 8.41
CA ALA A 281 2.02 -13.79 8.66
C ALA A 281 1.59 -13.11 9.96
N ARG A 282 2.39 -13.22 11.03
CA ARG A 282 2.10 -12.59 12.33
C ARG A 282 2.09 -11.07 12.25
N VAL A 283 3.03 -10.46 11.52
CA VAL A 283 3.03 -9.01 11.28
C VAL A 283 1.76 -8.57 10.54
N ALA A 284 1.33 -9.34 9.52
CA ALA A 284 0.11 -9.03 8.79
C ALA A 284 -1.15 -9.09 9.67
N VAL A 285 -1.30 -10.16 10.45
CA VAL A 285 -2.44 -10.35 11.37
C VAL A 285 -2.45 -9.32 12.50
N ASN A 286 -1.30 -9.07 13.15
CA ASN A 286 -1.20 -8.11 14.25
C ASN A 286 -1.54 -6.69 13.81
N ARG A 287 -1.15 -6.30 12.59
CA ARG A 287 -1.48 -4.97 12.05
C ARG A 287 -2.99 -4.78 11.91
N ILE A 288 -3.74 -5.84 11.60
CA ILE A 288 -5.19 -5.77 11.56
C ILE A 288 -5.75 -5.72 12.99
N ALA A 289 -5.25 -6.56 13.90
CA ALA A 289 -5.66 -6.62 15.31
C ALA A 289 -5.48 -5.28 16.03
N GLU A 290 -4.44 -4.52 15.71
CA GLU A 290 -4.20 -3.17 16.25
C GLU A 290 -5.34 -2.19 15.93
N HIS A 291 -6.05 -2.39 14.83
CA HIS A 291 -7.16 -1.55 14.39
C HIS A 291 -8.54 -2.16 14.67
N TYR A 292 -8.65 -3.48 14.61
CA TYR A 292 -9.87 -4.24 14.80
C TYR A 292 -9.62 -5.40 15.76
N PRO A 293 -9.58 -5.21 17.09
CA PRO A 293 -9.19 -6.24 18.05
C PRO A 293 -10.08 -7.49 18.05
N ASP A 294 -11.31 -7.38 17.58
CA ASP A 294 -12.29 -8.47 17.58
C ASP A 294 -12.43 -9.17 16.21
N PHE A 295 -11.62 -8.80 15.21
CA PHE A 295 -11.71 -9.44 13.89
C PHE A 295 -11.32 -10.90 13.95
N MET A 296 -11.86 -11.71 13.04
CA MET A 296 -11.41 -13.08 12.82
C MET A 296 -10.63 -13.12 11.51
N GLY A 297 -9.44 -13.72 11.52
CA GLY A 297 -8.72 -14.00 10.30
C GLY A 297 -7.39 -14.71 10.50
N ALA A 298 -6.89 -15.29 9.42
CA ALA A 298 -5.63 -15.99 9.37
C ALA A 298 -4.90 -15.72 8.05
N VAL A 299 -3.58 -15.84 8.10
CA VAL A 299 -2.69 -15.73 6.94
C VAL A 299 -1.75 -16.93 6.98
N ILE A 300 -1.62 -17.62 5.85
CA ILE A 300 -0.55 -18.59 5.61
C ILE A 300 0.42 -18.02 4.58
N ALA A 301 1.70 -18.34 4.74
CA ALA A 301 2.78 -17.87 3.88
C ALA A 301 3.74 -19.02 3.56
N LEU A 302 4.25 -19.02 2.33
CA LEU A 302 5.18 -20.00 1.79
C LEU A 302 6.28 -19.25 1.03
N ARG A 303 7.52 -19.39 1.47
CA ARG A 303 8.69 -18.80 0.82
C ARG A 303 9.17 -19.71 -0.32
N ASN A 304 9.82 -19.14 -1.32
CA ASN A 304 10.27 -19.86 -2.52
C ASN A 304 11.33 -20.94 -2.28
N ASP A 305 11.93 -21.03 -1.09
CA ASP A 305 12.81 -22.12 -0.66
C ASP A 305 12.06 -23.30 -0.01
N GLY A 306 10.75 -23.18 0.19
CA GLY A 306 9.89 -24.18 0.78
C GLY A 306 9.67 -24.04 2.29
N GLU A 307 10.22 -23.00 2.94
CA GLU A 307 9.78 -22.66 4.30
C GLU A 307 8.36 -22.12 4.30
N TYR A 308 7.55 -22.56 5.26
CA TYR A 308 6.16 -22.15 5.40
C TYR A 308 5.84 -21.73 6.83
N GLY A 309 4.73 -21.02 7.01
CA GLY A 309 4.30 -20.53 8.31
C GLY A 309 2.93 -19.87 8.24
N ALA A 310 2.35 -19.60 9.40
CA ALA A 310 1.03 -19.00 9.46
C ALA A 310 0.83 -18.23 10.77
N ALA A 311 -0.21 -17.40 10.80
CA ALA A 311 -0.70 -16.72 12.00
C ALA A 311 -2.21 -16.52 11.92
N CYS A 312 -2.88 -16.46 13.05
CA CYS A 312 -4.33 -16.25 13.13
C CYS A 312 -4.73 -15.39 14.33
N HIS A 313 -5.93 -14.81 14.26
CA HIS A 313 -6.54 -13.99 15.30
C HIS A 313 -8.06 -14.20 15.33
N GLY A 314 -8.68 -14.05 16.49
CA GLY A 314 -10.14 -14.07 16.64
C GLY A 314 -10.83 -15.43 16.49
N LEU A 315 -10.10 -16.54 16.57
CA LEU A 315 -10.65 -17.91 16.49
C LEU A 315 -11.00 -18.54 17.86
N GLY A 316 -10.86 -17.78 18.95
CA GLY A 316 -11.12 -18.28 20.30
C GLY A 316 -10.13 -19.39 20.68
N ASP A 317 -10.64 -20.43 21.35
CA ASP A 317 -9.85 -21.59 21.79
C ASP A 317 -9.58 -22.61 20.67
N GLU A 318 -10.19 -22.44 19.49
CA GLU A 318 -10.00 -23.33 18.36
C GLU A 318 -8.71 -22.95 17.60
N PRO A 319 -7.77 -23.91 17.40
CA PRO A 319 -6.60 -23.65 16.57
C PRO A 319 -7.00 -23.50 15.11
N PHE A 320 -6.33 -22.60 14.40
CA PHE A 320 -6.39 -22.50 12.95
C PHE A 320 -5.62 -23.66 12.31
N PRO A 321 -6.28 -24.58 11.59
CA PRO A 321 -5.60 -25.63 10.85
C PRO A 321 -5.18 -25.14 9.45
N PHE A 322 -4.04 -25.59 8.96
CA PHE A 322 -3.68 -25.53 7.55
C PHE A 322 -2.97 -26.82 7.15
N VAL A 323 -3.13 -27.24 5.90
CA VAL A 323 -2.56 -28.48 5.39
C VAL A 323 -1.33 -28.17 4.57
N VAL A 324 -0.29 -29.00 4.74
CA VAL A 324 0.99 -28.91 4.03
C VAL A 324 1.30 -30.26 3.39
N GLN A 325 1.83 -30.23 2.19
CA GLN A 325 2.44 -31.41 1.57
C GLN A 325 3.69 -31.00 0.78
N ASP A 326 4.81 -31.64 1.10
CA ASP A 326 6.11 -31.43 0.44
C ASP A 326 6.75 -32.77 0.04
N ILE A 327 7.87 -32.71 -0.66
CA ILE A 327 8.54 -33.90 -1.21
C ILE A 327 9.13 -34.83 -0.15
N THR A 328 9.37 -34.33 1.06
CA THR A 328 9.93 -35.10 2.17
C THR A 328 8.88 -35.96 2.87
N MET A 329 7.59 -35.69 2.63
CA MET A 329 6.49 -36.34 3.32
C MET A 329 5.85 -37.46 2.47
N THR A 330 5.59 -38.60 3.10
CA THR A 330 4.83 -39.71 2.48
C THR A 330 3.32 -39.49 2.49
N LYS A 331 2.84 -38.59 3.38
CA LYS A 331 1.44 -38.16 3.52
C LYS A 331 1.40 -36.67 3.89
N PHE A 332 0.28 -36.01 3.61
CA PHE A 332 0.04 -34.63 4.04
C PHE A 332 0.18 -34.46 5.57
N LYS A 333 0.53 -33.25 5.99
CA LYS A 333 0.59 -32.84 7.40
C LYS A 333 -0.46 -31.76 7.67
N ILE A 334 -1.19 -31.88 8.77
CA ILE A 334 -2.08 -30.82 9.25
C ILE A 334 -1.36 -30.07 10.37
N GLU A 335 -1.03 -28.82 10.13
CA GLU A 335 -0.45 -27.91 11.12
C GLU A 335 -1.56 -27.12 11.80
N LYS A 336 -1.41 -26.83 13.10
CA LYS A 336 -2.40 -26.13 13.91
C LYS A 336 -1.74 -24.96 14.64
N ILE A 337 -2.30 -23.77 14.48
CA ILE A 337 -1.80 -22.55 15.13
C ILE A 337 -2.88 -21.98 16.05
N ASN A 338 -2.52 -21.79 17.32
CA ASN A 338 -3.41 -21.16 18.28
C ASN A 338 -3.46 -19.65 18.05
N SER A 339 -4.64 -19.07 18.25
CA SER A 339 -4.76 -17.62 18.31
C SER A 339 -3.97 -17.13 19.52
N HIS A 340 -3.02 -16.22 19.33
CA HIS A 340 -2.33 -15.64 20.47
C HIS A 340 -3.28 -14.66 21.16
N SER A 341 -3.72 -15.03 22.37
CA SER A 341 -4.17 -14.08 23.37
C SER A 341 -3.12 -12.97 23.47
N SER A 342 -3.55 -11.72 23.26
CA SER A 342 -2.72 -10.55 23.43
C SER A 342 -2.36 -10.37 24.91
N THR A 343 -1.44 -11.18 25.44
CA THR A 343 -0.67 -10.81 26.62
C THR A 343 0.54 -10.02 26.13
N MET A 344 0.49 -8.71 26.35
CA MET A 344 1.68 -7.85 26.38
C MET A 344 2.60 -8.26 27.54
N ALA A 345 3.24 -9.42 27.43
CA ALA A 345 4.14 -9.94 28.45
C ALA A 345 5.32 -10.66 27.78
N ASP A 346 6.17 -9.86 27.13
CA ASP A 346 7.62 -10.09 27.06
C ASP A 346 8.31 -8.73 26.84
N ALA A 347 8.02 -7.80 27.76
CA ALA A 347 8.88 -6.67 28.04
C ALA A 347 9.70 -7.03 29.28
N ALA A 348 11.00 -7.25 29.10
CA ALA A 348 11.96 -7.41 30.19
C ALA A 348 11.86 -6.24 31.20
N PRO A 349 12.08 -6.49 32.50
CA PRO A 349 11.53 -5.68 33.57
C PRO A 349 12.20 -4.30 33.69
N ALA A 350 11.36 -3.28 33.85
CA ALA A 350 11.76 -1.98 34.35
C ALA A 350 12.25 -2.12 35.79
N GLY A 351 13.58 -2.09 35.98
CA GLY A 351 14.21 -1.95 37.29
C GLY A 351 13.76 -0.66 37.98
N GLY A 352 13.28 -0.80 39.21
CA GLY A 352 12.58 0.22 39.99
C GLY A 352 13.37 1.50 40.25
N ARG A 353 12.65 2.61 40.24
CA ARG A 353 13.07 3.89 40.83
C ARG A 353 12.96 3.79 42.35
N GLY A 354 14.04 3.34 42.98
CA GLY A 354 14.34 3.64 44.39
C GLY A 354 15.10 4.96 44.47
N GLY A 355 14.58 5.92 45.23
CA GLY A 355 15.19 7.23 45.41
C GLY A 355 16.47 7.19 46.22
N PHE A 356 17.43 8.04 45.87
CA PHE A 356 18.47 8.50 46.80
C PHE A 356 18.73 9.99 46.60
N ARG A 357 18.55 10.72 47.71
CA ARG A 357 19.02 12.08 47.96
C ARG A 357 20.55 12.10 48.05
N GLY A 358 21.13 13.26 47.74
CA GLY A 358 22.54 13.61 47.98
C GLY A 358 23.22 13.89 46.64
N GLY A 359 23.86 15.02 46.38
CA GLY A 359 24.48 15.99 47.26
C GLY A 359 25.75 16.44 46.52
N PHE A 360 25.82 17.71 46.15
CA PHE A 360 26.99 18.33 45.52
C PHE A 360 28.21 18.30 46.48
N GLY A 361 29.39 18.02 45.93
CA GLY A 361 30.70 18.22 46.59
C GLY A 361 31.80 17.45 45.84
N SER A 362 32.58 18.08 44.97
CA SER A 362 33.86 18.79 45.24
C SER A 362 35.07 17.89 45.53
N ARG A 363 36.18 18.22 44.83
CA ARG A 363 37.61 17.84 45.05
C ARG A 363 37.98 16.42 44.58
N GLY A 364 39.14 16.15 43.97
CA GLY A 364 40.36 16.88 43.61
C GLY A 364 41.19 15.90 42.74
N GLY A 365 42.04 16.34 41.81
CA GLY A 365 43.51 16.40 42.01
C GLY A 365 44.07 15.10 42.63
N ASP A 366 44.99 14.33 42.05
CA ASP A 366 46.23 14.75 41.39
C ASP A 366 46.97 13.51 40.83
N ARG A 367 47.79 13.72 39.78
CA ARG A 367 49.12 13.12 39.41
C ARG A 367 49.36 11.62 39.62
N GLY A 368 50.01 10.86 38.74
CA GLY A 368 50.94 11.07 37.60
C GLY A 368 51.38 9.64 37.16
N ARG A 369 52.31 9.34 36.26
CA ARG A 369 53.43 10.04 35.63
C ARG A 369 54.05 9.02 34.64
N GLY A 370 54.55 9.48 33.48
CA GLY A 370 55.64 8.80 32.75
C GLY A 370 55.30 8.07 31.44
N GLY A 371 55.63 8.69 30.29
CA GLY A 371 55.88 8.00 29.01
C GLY A 371 57.28 7.34 28.99
N PRO A 372 57.96 7.13 27.85
CA PRO A 372 57.59 7.35 26.44
C PRO A 372 57.96 6.18 25.47
N ARG A 373 57.42 6.17 24.25
CA ARG A 373 57.96 5.61 22.97
C ARG A 373 56.78 5.56 21.98
N GLY A 374 56.70 6.23 20.84
CA GLY A 374 57.74 6.74 19.94
C GLY A 374 57.83 5.86 18.69
N ARG A 375 57.00 6.17 17.67
CA ARG A 375 57.09 5.86 16.21
C ARG A 375 55.66 5.86 15.64
N GLY A 376 55.28 6.54 14.57
CA GLY A 376 56.00 7.38 13.60
C GLY A 376 55.02 7.70 12.46
N ARG A 377 54.93 9.01 12.15
CA ARG A 377 54.61 9.69 10.88
C ARG A 377 53.65 9.02 9.87
N GLY A 378 52.56 9.76 9.58
CA GLY A 378 51.85 9.69 8.30
C GLY A 378 51.02 10.95 8.05
N ARG A 379 51.54 11.87 7.22
CA ARG A 379 50.92 13.15 6.82
C ARG A 379 49.53 12.97 6.20
N GLY A 380 48.48 13.46 6.86
CA GLY A 380 47.16 13.72 6.25
C GLY A 380 47.06 15.16 5.78
N ARG A 381 47.30 15.39 4.49
CA ARG A 381 47.25 16.68 3.79
C ARG A 381 45.94 17.43 4.08
N GLY A 382 46.08 18.69 4.48
CA GLY A 382 45.09 19.70 4.19
C GLY A 382 44.88 19.79 2.67
N ARG A 383 43.69 19.43 2.21
CA ARG A 383 43.07 19.94 0.99
C ARG A 383 41.80 20.60 1.51
N GLY A 384 41.78 21.91 1.61
CA GLY A 384 41.67 22.76 0.43
C GLY A 384 40.18 22.97 0.23
N ARG A 385 39.68 24.05 0.83
CA ARG A 385 38.33 24.59 0.65
C ARG A 385 38.26 25.07 -0.81
N GLY A 386 38.01 24.14 -1.72
CA GLY A 386 37.69 24.47 -3.11
C GLY A 386 36.41 25.29 -3.09
N LYS A 387 36.50 26.54 -3.57
CA LYS A 387 35.36 27.19 -4.21
C LYS A 387 34.75 26.14 -5.14
N GLU A 388 33.47 25.80 -4.94
CA GLU A 388 32.74 25.03 -5.93
C GLU A 388 32.72 25.89 -7.19
N ASP A 389 33.61 25.57 -8.13
CA ASP A 389 33.50 26.03 -9.50
C ASP A 389 32.09 25.67 -9.95
N GLN A 390 31.32 26.68 -10.40
CA GLN A 390 30.01 26.46 -10.99
C GLN A 390 30.21 25.55 -12.19
N LYS A 391 30.04 24.24 -11.99
CA LYS A 391 30.06 23.26 -13.07
C LYS A 391 28.95 23.65 -14.03
N GLU A 392 29.33 23.99 -15.25
CA GLU A 392 28.40 24.25 -16.32
C GLU A 392 27.42 23.08 -16.45
N TRP A 393 26.12 23.36 -16.46
CA TRP A 393 25.08 22.32 -16.46
C TRP A 393 25.13 21.49 -17.74
N VAL A 394 25.44 20.20 -17.61
CA VAL A 394 25.41 19.22 -18.70
C VAL A 394 24.10 18.42 -18.62
N PRO A 395 23.13 18.65 -19.52
CA PRO A 395 21.82 18.02 -19.41
C PRO A 395 21.88 16.54 -19.74
N VAL A 396 21.35 15.73 -18.83
CA VAL A 396 21.30 14.27 -19.00
C VAL A 396 19.96 13.80 -19.56
N THR A 397 18.87 14.53 -19.32
CA THR A 397 17.54 14.20 -19.81
C THR A 397 17.24 14.82 -21.16
N LYS A 398 16.30 14.19 -21.90
CA LYS A 398 15.78 14.75 -23.15
C LYS A 398 15.22 16.16 -22.97
N LEU A 399 14.49 16.40 -21.86
CA LEU A 399 13.98 17.74 -21.53
C LEU A 399 15.13 18.73 -21.30
N GLY A 400 16.13 18.36 -20.52
CA GLY A 400 17.29 19.22 -20.26
C GLY A 400 18.02 19.61 -21.54
N ARG A 401 18.19 18.68 -22.49
CA ARG A 401 18.80 18.96 -23.80
C ARG A 401 17.96 19.95 -24.61
N LEU A 402 16.64 19.74 -24.70
CA LEU A 402 15.74 20.65 -25.40
C LEU A 402 15.73 22.06 -24.80
N VAL A 403 15.80 22.17 -23.47
CA VAL A 403 15.90 23.47 -22.77
C VAL A 403 17.25 24.13 -23.06
N ARG A 404 18.37 23.39 -22.94
CA ARG A 404 19.70 23.94 -23.22
C ARG A 404 19.89 24.35 -24.69
N GLU A 405 19.26 23.63 -25.62
CA GLU A 405 19.24 23.94 -27.05
C GLU A 405 18.31 25.11 -27.41
N GLY A 406 17.55 25.67 -26.44
CA GLY A 406 16.63 26.79 -26.68
C GLY A 406 15.33 26.42 -27.40
N LYS A 407 15.02 25.12 -27.54
CA LYS A 407 13.78 24.64 -28.19
C LYS A 407 12.56 24.79 -27.29
N ILE A 408 12.76 24.91 -25.98
CA ILE A 408 11.74 25.26 -25.00
C ILE A 408 12.20 26.57 -24.34
N ASP A 409 11.48 27.65 -24.64
CA ASP A 409 11.79 29.02 -24.23
C ASP A 409 11.17 29.42 -22.89
N LYS A 410 10.10 28.73 -22.48
CA LYS A 410 9.31 29.06 -21.30
C LYS A 410 9.05 27.85 -20.42
N LEU A 411 9.08 28.06 -19.11
CA LEU A 411 8.75 27.04 -18.12
C LEU A 411 7.27 26.62 -18.22
N GLU A 412 6.37 27.54 -18.59
CA GLU A 412 4.95 27.29 -18.78
C GLU A 412 4.68 26.27 -19.88
N SER A 413 5.52 26.22 -20.93
CA SER A 413 5.42 25.23 -22.00
C SER A 413 5.64 23.81 -21.46
N ILE A 414 6.55 23.65 -20.49
CA ILE A 414 6.80 22.36 -19.82
C ILE A 414 5.55 21.90 -19.06
N TYR A 415 4.89 22.81 -18.34
CA TYR A 415 3.66 22.50 -17.61
C TYR A 415 2.46 22.23 -18.54
N LEU A 416 2.33 22.96 -19.65
CA LEU A 416 1.26 22.76 -20.64
C LEU A 416 1.24 21.33 -21.19
N PHE A 417 2.42 20.80 -21.53
CA PHE A 417 2.56 19.42 -22.03
C PHE A 417 2.77 18.38 -20.93
N SER A 418 2.64 18.76 -19.65
CA SER A 418 2.83 17.87 -18.48
C SER A 418 4.16 17.10 -18.51
N LEU A 419 5.24 17.73 -18.96
CA LEU A 419 6.55 17.10 -19.06
C LEU A 419 7.22 17.03 -17.67
N PRO A 420 7.69 15.86 -17.22
CA PRO A 420 8.27 15.71 -15.89
C PRO A 420 9.67 16.34 -15.81
N ILE A 421 9.85 17.28 -14.88
CA ILE A 421 11.14 17.90 -14.57
C ILE A 421 11.93 16.97 -13.65
N LYS A 422 13.08 16.48 -14.10
CA LYS A 422 13.96 15.57 -13.34
C LYS A 422 15.33 16.17 -12.99
N GLU A 423 15.65 17.33 -13.55
CA GLU A 423 16.89 18.08 -13.30
C GLU A 423 16.52 19.43 -12.69
N PHE A 424 17.14 19.79 -11.55
CA PHE A 424 16.80 21.04 -10.85
C PHE A 424 17.41 22.26 -11.57
N GLU A 425 18.46 22.01 -12.34
CA GLU A 425 19.16 22.98 -13.18
C GLU A 425 18.25 23.57 -14.25
N ILE A 426 17.20 22.86 -14.68
CA ILE A 426 16.15 23.40 -15.58
C ILE A 426 15.44 24.59 -14.93
N ILE A 427 15.12 24.48 -13.64
CA ILE A 427 14.47 25.57 -12.88
C ILE A 427 15.46 26.70 -12.64
N ASP A 428 16.73 26.39 -12.39
CA ASP A 428 17.77 27.41 -12.25
C ASP A 428 18.00 28.19 -13.56
N PHE A 429 17.89 27.51 -14.70
CA PHE A 429 17.97 28.13 -16.02
C PHE A 429 16.82 29.12 -16.27
N PHE A 430 15.58 28.75 -15.94
CA PHE A 430 14.41 29.61 -16.18
C PHE A 430 14.19 30.68 -15.11
N LEU A 431 14.33 30.33 -13.83
CA LEU A 431 13.90 31.17 -12.70
C LEU A 431 15.04 31.58 -11.78
N GLY A 432 16.27 31.08 -11.98
CA GLY A 432 17.37 31.15 -10.99
C GLY A 432 17.69 32.55 -10.48
N ALA A 433 17.57 33.59 -11.30
CA ALA A 433 17.82 34.98 -10.87
C ALA A 433 16.73 35.56 -9.94
N SER A 434 15.50 35.07 -10.07
CA SER A 434 14.32 35.53 -9.30
C SER A 434 13.96 34.63 -8.12
N LEU A 435 14.61 33.47 -8.03
CA LEU A 435 14.24 32.40 -7.12
C LEU A 435 14.78 32.67 -5.71
N ASN A 436 13.90 32.77 -4.72
CA ASN A 436 14.27 32.89 -3.32
C ASN A 436 13.99 31.57 -2.59
N ASP A 437 14.93 31.12 -1.75
CA ASP A 437 14.74 29.99 -0.86
C ASP A 437 14.50 30.44 0.59
N GLU A 438 13.58 29.76 1.27
CA GLU A 438 13.29 30.02 2.67
C GLU A 438 13.21 28.70 3.47
N VAL A 439 14.02 28.60 4.52
CA VAL A 439 14.00 27.47 5.43
C VAL A 439 12.84 27.63 6.43
N LEU A 440 11.79 26.82 6.28
CA LEU A 440 10.61 26.90 7.12
C LEU A 440 10.80 26.27 8.49
N LYS A 441 11.41 25.07 8.54
CA LYS A 441 11.65 24.35 9.79
C LYS A 441 12.78 23.33 9.63
N ILE A 442 13.62 23.26 10.66
CA ILE A 442 14.59 22.19 10.86
C ILE A 442 14.20 21.47 12.14
N MET A 443 14.15 20.13 12.11
CA MET A 443 13.87 19.33 13.30
C MET A 443 14.79 18.11 13.37
N PRO A 444 15.26 17.73 14.57
CA PRO A 444 15.93 16.45 14.75
C PRO A 444 14.90 15.31 14.65
N VAL A 445 15.27 14.25 13.95
CA VAL A 445 14.55 12.99 13.85
C VAL A 445 15.49 11.90 14.31
N GLN A 446 15.08 11.16 15.34
CA GLN A 446 15.92 10.13 15.95
C GLN A 446 15.37 8.75 15.59
N LYS A 447 16.24 7.85 15.16
CA LYS A 447 15.91 6.42 15.02
C LYS A 447 16.68 5.64 16.09
N GLN A 448 15.95 4.90 16.92
CA GLN A 448 16.56 3.98 17.88
C GLN A 448 17.18 2.81 17.12
N THR A 449 18.44 2.49 17.40
CA THR A 449 19.12 1.30 16.86
C THR A 449 19.78 0.52 17.99
N ARG A 450 20.14 -0.74 17.74
CA ARG A 450 20.89 -1.57 18.71
C ARG A 450 22.21 -0.91 19.16
N ALA A 451 22.83 -0.11 18.28
CA ALA A 451 24.05 0.65 18.54
C ALA A 451 23.81 2.06 19.15
N GLY A 452 22.59 2.34 19.64
CA GLY A 452 22.21 3.62 20.24
C GLY A 452 21.32 4.50 19.34
N GLN A 453 21.13 5.75 19.76
CA GLN A 453 20.31 6.73 19.06
C GLN A 453 21.05 7.31 17.85
N ARG A 454 20.51 7.10 16.64
CA ARG A 454 20.99 7.79 15.43
C ARG A 454 20.14 9.02 15.16
N THR A 455 20.72 10.19 15.37
CA THR A 455 20.08 11.49 15.08
C THR A 455 20.30 11.89 13.62
N ARG A 456 19.26 12.42 13.00
CA ARG A 456 19.29 13.07 11.68
C ARG A 456 18.50 14.36 11.74
N PHE A 457 18.73 15.28 10.82
CA PHE A 457 17.99 16.53 10.72
C PHE A 457 17.11 16.51 9.49
N LYS A 458 15.82 16.80 9.70
CA LYS A 458 14.83 16.97 8.64
C LYS A 458 14.60 18.46 8.42
N ALA A 459 14.89 18.93 7.22
CA ALA A 459 14.68 20.30 6.80
C ALA A 459 13.47 20.39 5.86
N PHE A 460 12.64 21.41 6.06
CA PHE A 460 11.55 21.83 5.18
C PHE A 460 11.93 23.17 4.57
N VAL A 461 12.04 23.23 3.25
CA VAL A 461 12.46 24.43 2.52
C VAL A 461 11.41 24.74 1.46
N ALA A 462 10.98 25.99 1.42
CA ALA A 462 10.15 26.52 0.35
C ALA A 462 11.02 27.32 -0.61
N ILE A 463 10.62 27.34 -1.87
CA ILE A 463 11.26 28.11 -2.92
C ILE A 463 10.18 28.80 -3.74
N GLY A 464 10.41 30.02 -4.19
CA GLY A 464 9.47 30.74 -5.04
C GLY A 464 10.04 32.02 -5.61
N ASP A 465 9.41 32.52 -6.66
CA ASP A 465 9.83 33.71 -7.43
C ASP A 465 9.01 34.96 -7.07
N ASN A 466 8.08 34.86 -6.11
CA ASN A 466 7.05 35.87 -5.81
C ASN A 466 6.18 36.26 -7.02
N ASN A 467 6.22 35.48 -8.11
CA ASN A 467 5.57 35.78 -9.38
C ASN A 467 4.77 34.60 -9.94
N GLY A 468 4.30 33.72 -9.07
CA GLY A 468 3.41 32.63 -9.46
C GLY A 468 4.10 31.28 -9.61
N HIS A 469 5.31 31.09 -9.08
CA HIS A 469 5.94 29.78 -8.96
C HIS A 469 6.31 29.49 -7.51
N ILE A 470 5.98 28.28 -7.05
CA ILE A 470 6.34 27.82 -5.71
C ILE A 470 6.72 26.35 -5.71
N GLY A 471 7.78 26.01 -4.99
CA GLY A 471 8.23 24.65 -4.71
C GLY A 471 8.34 24.41 -3.21
N LEU A 472 8.12 23.16 -2.79
CA LEU A 472 8.32 22.73 -1.41
C LEU A 472 9.14 21.44 -1.39
N GLY A 473 10.24 21.47 -0.66
CA GLY A 473 11.18 20.37 -0.55
C GLY A 473 11.36 19.93 0.89
N VAL A 474 11.50 18.62 1.09
CA VAL A 474 11.75 18.03 2.41
C VAL A 474 12.82 16.98 2.30
N LYS A 475 13.92 17.16 3.03
CA LYS A 475 15.03 16.21 3.05
C LYS A 475 15.48 15.93 4.47
N CYS A 476 15.95 14.72 4.71
CA CYS A 476 16.55 14.29 5.96
C CYS A 476 18.00 13.88 5.71
N SER A 477 18.95 14.39 6.51
CA SER A 477 20.38 14.05 6.43
C SER A 477 21.02 14.03 7.82
N LYS A 478 22.23 13.47 7.94
CA LYS A 478 23.01 13.51 9.20
C LYS A 478 23.43 14.93 9.56
N GLU A 479 23.73 15.74 8.55
CA GLU A 479 24.15 17.14 8.71
C GLU A 479 23.03 18.10 8.28
N VAL A 480 22.89 19.19 9.03
CA VAL A 480 21.87 20.22 8.77
C VAL A 480 22.07 20.88 7.40
N ALA A 481 23.30 21.28 7.08
CA ALA A 481 23.61 21.94 5.80
C ALA A 481 23.25 21.04 4.60
N THR A 482 23.61 19.76 4.67
CA THR A 482 23.29 18.76 3.64
C THR A 482 21.79 18.50 3.54
N ALA A 483 21.06 18.53 4.66
CA ALA A 483 19.60 18.44 4.65
C ALA A 483 18.95 19.67 3.98
N ILE A 484 19.45 20.88 4.25
CA ILE A 484 18.93 22.11 3.62
C ILE A 484 19.21 22.10 2.13
N ARG A 485 20.46 21.87 1.69
CA ARG A 485 20.80 21.81 0.25
C ARG A 485 19.99 20.75 -0.49
N GLY A 486 19.86 19.56 0.10
CA GLY A 486 19.05 18.50 -0.50
C GLY A 486 17.54 18.83 -0.51
N ALA A 487 17.04 19.60 0.45
CA ALA A 487 15.67 20.09 0.44
C ALA A 487 15.46 21.18 -0.60
N ILE A 488 16.44 22.07 -0.83
CA ILE A 488 16.43 23.07 -1.91
C ILE A 488 16.32 22.38 -3.27
N ILE A 489 17.16 21.38 -3.54
CA ILE A 489 17.12 20.62 -4.79
C ILE A 489 15.74 19.97 -4.99
N LEU A 490 15.19 19.33 -3.96
CA LEU A 490 13.86 18.74 -4.04
C LEU A 490 12.73 19.77 -4.20
N ALA A 491 12.89 20.97 -3.64
CA ALA A 491 11.95 22.07 -3.80
C ALA A 491 11.96 22.61 -5.23
N LYS A 492 13.15 22.73 -5.85
CA LYS A 492 13.30 23.11 -7.27
C LYS A 492 12.61 22.08 -8.17
N LEU A 493 12.88 20.78 -7.97
CA LEU A 493 12.23 19.72 -8.75
C LEU A 493 10.71 19.68 -8.60
N SER A 494 10.18 20.21 -7.49
CA SER A 494 8.75 20.20 -7.21
C SER A 494 8.04 21.51 -7.55
N VAL A 495 8.69 22.51 -8.16
CA VAL A 495 8.06 23.81 -8.46
C VAL A 495 6.79 23.64 -9.28
N LEU A 496 5.72 24.30 -8.84
CA LEU A 496 4.41 24.34 -9.47
C LEU A 496 4.01 25.77 -9.82
N PRO A 497 3.28 25.97 -10.94
CA PRO A 497 2.68 27.24 -11.26
C PRO A 497 1.48 27.51 -10.34
N VAL A 498 1.33 28.77 -9.93
CA VAL A 498 0.26 29.25 -9.05
C VAL A 498 -0.65 30.16 -9.84
N ARG A 499 -1.93 29.78 -9.89
CA ARG A 499 -2.93 30.62 -10.56
C ARG A 499 -3.43 31.68 -9.60
N ARG A 500 -3.31 32.94 -10.01
CA ARG A 500 -3.86 34.11 -9.31
C ARG A 500 -5.12 34.58 -10.03
N GLY A 501 -6.03 35.17 -9.27
CA GLY A 501 -7.32 35.67 -9.72
C GLY A 501 -7.69 37.00 -9.06
N TYR A 502 -8.97 37.32 -9.17
CA TYR A 502 -9.57 38.58 -8.72
C TYR A 502 -10.64 38.31 -7.68
N TRP A 503 -10.92 39.31 -6.84
CA TRP A 503 -12.07 39.30 -5.96
C TRP A 503 -13.15 40.21 -6.53
N GLY A 504 -14.29 39.64 -6.93
CA GLY A 504 -15.35 40.39 -7.61
C GLY A 504 -14.95 40.76 -9.05
N ASN A 505 -14.77 42.05 -9.33
CA ASN A 505 -14.48 42.57 -10.67
C ASN A 505 -12.99 42.40 -11.06
N LYS A 506 -12.71 42.29 -12.37
CA LYS A 506 -11.36 42.15 -12.94
C LYS A 506 -10.61 43.50 -13.00
N ILE A 507 -10.30 44.07 -11.84
CA ILE A 507 -9.65 45.39 -11.74
C ILE A 507 -8.15 45.23 -11.46
N GLY A 508 -7.31 45.70 -12.39
CA GLY A 508 -5.85 45.71 -12.27
C GLY A 508 -5.20 44.34 -12.47
N LYS A 509 -4.06 44.09 -11.80
CA LYS A 509 -3.37 42.79 -11.83
C LYS A 509 -4.02 41.77 -10.88
N PRO A 510 -3.99 40.45 -11.20
CA PRO A 510 -4.46 39.41 -10.28
C PRO A 510 -3.72 39.45 -8.95
N HIS A 511 -4.46 39.41 -7.84
CA HIS A 511 -3.90 39.66 -6.50
C HIS A 511 -4.26 38.56 -5.47
N THR A 512 -5.28 37.76 -5.72
CA THR A 512 -5.82 36.75 -4.78
C THR A 512 -5.87 35.34 -5.42
N VAL A 513 -6.27 34.31 -4.69
CA VAL A 513 -6.62 32.99 -5.27
C VAL A 513 -7.93 33.08 -6.09
N PRO A 514 -8.09 32.31 -7.19
CA PRO A 514 -9.22 32.43 -8.10
C PRO A 514 -10.54 31.89 -7.53
N CYS A 515 -10.48 30.87 -6.67
CA CYS A 515 -11.64 30.29 -6.01
C CYS A 515 -11.24 29.75 -4.62
N LYS A 516 -12.22 29.29 -3.84
CA LYS A 516 -11.96 28.68 -2.53
C LYS A 516 -11.31 27.31 -2.75
N VAL A 517 -10.03 27.18 -2.45
CA VAL A 517 -9.28 25.93 -2.61
C VAL A 517 -8.92 25.32 -1.26
N THR A 518 -8.92 23.99 -1.18
CA THR A 518 -8.63 23.26 0.06
C THR A 518 -7.54 22.21 -0.16
N GLY A 519 -6.46 22.30 0.60
CA GLY A 519 -5.37 21.32 0.65
C GLY A 519 -5.37 20.55 1.97
N LYS A 520 -4.94 19.29 1.94
CA LYS A 520 -4.90 18.41 3.12
C LYS A 520 -3.57 17.65 3.17
N CYS A 521 -3.01 17.52 4.37
CA CYS A 521 -1.87 16.66 4.64
C CYS A 521 -1.97 16.10 6.06
N GLY A 522 -2.05 14.77 6.20
CA GLY A 522 -2.33 14.12 7.49
C GLY A 522 -3.68 14.56 8.06
N SER A 523 -3.70 14.98 9.33
CA SER A 523 -4.89 15.53 9.99
C SER A 523 -5.11 17.02 9.70
N VAL A 524 -4.16 17.71 9.06
CA VAL A 524 -4.22 19.17 8.83
C VAL A 524 -4.89 19.47 7.49
N THR A 525 -5.91 20.32 7.52
CA THR A 525 -6.60 20.82 6.33
C THR A 525 -6.47 22.34 6.30
N VAL A 526 -6.05 22.90 5.16
CA VAL A 526 -5.91 24.35 4.94
C VAL A 526 -6.80 24.77 3.78
N ARG A 527 -7.64 25.76 4.01
CA ARG A 527 -8.52 26.37 3.03
C ARG A 527 -8.04 27.79 2.73
N LEU A 528 -7.81 28.07 1.46
CA LEU A 528 -7.54 29.41 0.94
C LEU A 528 -8.84 29.99 0.41
N ILE A 529 -9.14 31.22 0.79
CA ILE A 529 -10.36 31.93 0.45
C ILE A 529 -9.96 33.25 -0.23
N PRO A 530 -10.55 33.59 -1.39
CA PRO A 530 -10.27 34.85 -2.04
C PRO A 530 -10.60 36.05 -1.15
N ALA A 531 -9.76 37.08 -1.15
CA ALA A 531 -9.94 38.27 -0.33
C ALA A 531 -9.97 39.56 -1.18
N PRO A 532 -10.68 40.62 -0.73
CA PRO A 532 -10.64 41.94 -1.37
C PRO A 532 -9.23 42.50 -1.44
N ARG A 533 -8.98 43.37 -2.42
CA ARG A 533 -7.67 44.00 -2.62
C ARG A 533 -7.30 44.89 -1.42
N GLY A 534 -6.07 44.76 -0.94
CA GLY A 534 -5.56 45.52 0.22
C GLY A 534 -5.80 44.85 1.58
N THR A 535 -6.43 43.67 1.59
CA THR A 535 -6.59 42.85 2.80
C THR A 535 -5.25 42.32 3.32
N GLY A 536 -4.31 42.06 2.42
CA GLY A 536 -3.10 41.32 2.71
C GLY A 536 -3.35 39.83 2.97
N ILE A 537 -2.27 39.10 3.27
CA ILE A 537 -2.37 37.67 3.60
C ILE A 537 -2.69 37.50 5.08
N VAL A 538 -3.93 37.11 5.37
CA VAL A 538 -4.43 36.79 6.71
C VAL A 538 -4.21 35.31 6.97
N SER A 539 -3.02 34.98 7.47
CA SER A 539 -2.63 33.61 7.76
C SER A 539 -1.61 33.47 8.90
N ALA A 540 -1.50 32.26 9.43
CA ALA A 540 -0.43 31.85 10.31
C ALA A 540 0.95 31.99 9.62
N PRO A 541 2.06 32.06 10.38
CA PRO A 541 3.37 32.42 9.81
C PRO A 541 3.85 31.55 8.65
N VAL A 542 3.66 30.22 8.73
CA VAL A 542 4.14 29.29 7.70
C VAL A 542 3.36 29.40 6.39
N PRO A 543 2.00 29.30 6.37
CA PRO A 543 1.26 29.52 5.14
C PRO A 543 1.39 30.95 4.60
N LYS A 544 1.56 31.96 5.46
CA LYS A 544 1.79 33.35 5.04
C LYS A 544 3.04 33.46 4.16
N LYS A 545 4.16 32.88 4.61
CA LYS A 545 5.41 32.81 3.85
C LYS A 545 5.23 32.10 2.51
N LEU A 546 4.58 30.94 2.50
CA LEU A 546 4.30 30.19 1.28
C LEU A 546 3.45 31.01 0.28
N LEU A 547 2.40 31.69 0.74
CA LEU A 547 1.55 32.50 -0.13
C LEU A 547 2.28 33.74 -0.68
N GLN A 548 3.18 34.34 0.11
CA GLN A 548 4.03 35.44 -0.34
C GLN A 548 5.00 34.96 -1.45
N MET A 549 5.68 33.83 -1.21
CA MET A 549 6.59 33.22 -2.19
C MET A 549 5.88 32.79 -3.48
N ALA A 550 4.60 32.40 -3.38
CA ALA A 550 3.73 32.12 -4.52
C ALA A 550 3.26 33.37 -5.27
N GLY A 551 3.52 34.59 -4.77
CA GLY A 551 3.10 35.85 -5.39
C GLY A 551 1.63 36.23 -5.15
N VAL A 552 0.97 35.64 -4.14
CA VAL A 552 -0.39 36.01 -3.71
C VAL A 552 -0.29 37.21 -2.76
N GLN A 553 -1.10 38.26 -2.99
CA GLN A 553 -1.07 39.49 -2.19
C GLN A 553 -2.18 39.52 -1.14
N ASP A 554 -3.38 39.06 -1.50
CA ASP A 554 -4.56 39.08 -0.62
C ASP A 554 -5.14 37.66 -0.51
N CYS A 555 -5.31 37.14 0.70
CA CYS A 555 -5.95 35.84 0.90
C CYS A 555 -6.37 35.66 2.37
N TYR A 556 -7.60 35.17 2.58
CA TYR A 556 -8.00 34.64 3.87
C TYR A 556 -7.65 33.16 3.96
N THR A 557 -7.18 32.72 5.12
CA THR A 557 -6.89 31.31 5.34
C THR A 557 -7.67 30.76 6.52
N SER A 558 -8.11 29.51 6.40
CA SER A 558 -8.72 28.76 7.50
C SER A 558 -8.05 27.41 7.60
N ALA A 559 -7.61 27.03 8.80
CA ALA A 559 -6.94 25.76 9.05
C ALA A 559 -7.66 24.96 10.13
N ARG A 560 -7.74 23.64 9.96
CA ARG A 560 -8.30 22.69 10.93
C ARG A 560 -7.36 21.50 11.12
N GLY A 561 -7.41 20.87 12.29
CA GLY A 561 -6.57 19.72 12.66
C GLY A 561 -5.33 20.11 13.48
N SER A 562 -4.33 19.23 13.52
CA SER A 562 -3.11 19.42 14.34
C SER A 562 -2.11 20.38 13.67
N THR A 563 -2.45 21.67 13.60
CA THR A 563 -1.67 22.73 12.95
C THR A 563 -0.30 23.00 13.61
N GLY A 564 -0.08 22.52 14.84
CA GLY A 564 1.23 22.55 15.50
C GLY A 564 2.30 21.71 14.78
N THR A 565 1.88 20.75 13.95
CA THR A 565 2.80 19.98 13.09
C THR A 565 3.19 20.79 11.84
N LEU A 566 4.10 21.75 12.01
CA LEU A 566 4.52 22.70 10.96
C LEU A 566 4.86 22.06 9.61
N GLY A 567 5.44 20.84 9.60
CA GLY A 567 5.73 20.11 8.35
C GLY A 567 4.47 19.69 7.58
N ASN A 568 3.45 19.17 8.27
CA ASN A 568 2.18 18.83 7.63
C ASN A 568 1.40 20.08 7.27
N PHE A 569 1.49 21.12 8.09
CA PHE A 569 0.84 22.40 7.82
C PHE A 569 1.39 23.09 6.56
N ALA A 570 2.72 23.10 6.37
CA ALA A 570 3.36 23.58 5.15
C ALA A 570 2.91 22.77 3.93
N LYS A 571 2.92 21.44 4.02
CA LYS A 571 2.48 20.54 2.93
C LYS A 571 1.00 20.72 2.58
N ALA A 572 0.12 20.86 3.58
CA ALA A 572 -1.30 21.09 3.35
C ALA A 572 -1.54 22.44 2.64
N THR A 573 -0.80 23.48 3.02
CA THR A 573 -0.84 24.78 2.35
C THR A 573 -0.35 24.67 0.91
N TYR A 574 0.81 24.04 0.69
CA TYR A 574 1.38 23.80 -0.64
C TYR A 574 0.39 23.07 -1.57
N ALA A 575 -0.27 22.02 -1.04
CA ALA A 575 -1.30 21.30 -1.77
C ALA A 575 -2.55 22.16 -2.07
N ALA A 576 -2.88 23.13 -1.21
CA ALA A 576 -3.97 24.06 -1.47
C ALA A 576 -3.61 25.04 -2.61
N ILE A 577 -2.37 25.55 -2.60
CA ILE A 577 -1.84 26.42 -3.65
C ILE A 577 -1.78 25.69 -4.99
N ALA A 578 -1.30 24.45 -5.02
CA ALA A 578 -1.26 23.63 -6.24
C ALA A 578 -2.64 23.46 -6.90
N LYS A 579 -3.70 23.35 -6.09
CA LYS A 579 -5.08 23.23 -6.59
C LYS A 579 -5.64 24.51 -7.22
N THR A 580 -4.97 25.67 -7.08
CA THR A 580 -5.38 26.88 -7.80
C THR A 580 -5.33 26.69 -9.32
N TYR A 581 -4.46 25.81 -9.81
CA TYR A 581 -4.32 25.50 -11.22
C TYR A 581 -5.33 24.45 -11.72
N ALA A 582 -6.01 23.74 -10.81
CA ALA A 582 -6.97 22.69 -11.16
C ALA A 582 -8.33 23.21 -11.64
N TYR A 583 -8.61 24.50 -11.44
CA TYR A 583 -9.88 25.12 -11.82
C TYR A 583 -9.68 26.17 -12.90
N LEU A 584 -10.39 26.01 -14.02
CA LEU A 584 -10.49 27.00 -15.08
C LEU A 584 -11.87 27.66 -14.99
N THR A 585 -11.90 28.96 -14.69
CA THR A 585 -13.12 29.76 -14.82
C THR A 585 -13.51 29.85 -16.31
N PRO A 586 -14.81 30.00 -16.64
CA PRO A 586 -15.28 30.01 -18.03
C PRO A 586 -14.59 31.02 -18.96
N ASP A 587 -14.15 32.16 -18.41
CA ASP A 587 -13.38 33.18 -19.14
C ASP A 587 -11.97 32.73 -19.55
N LEU A 588 -11.53 31.56 -19.07
CA LEU A 588 -10.24 30.94 -19.35
C LEU A 588 -10.38 29.68 -20.21
N TRP A 589 -11.60 29.34 -20.67
CA TRP A 589 -11.88 28.23 -21.58
C TRP A 589 -11.61 28.61 -23.04
N ARG A 590 -10.42 29.16 -23.31
CA ARG A 590 -10.01 29.38 -24.71
C ARG A 590 -9.71 28.03 -25.33
N ASP A 591 -10.19 27.79 -26.54
CA ASP A 591 -9.77 26.65 -27.34
C ASP A 591 -8.30 26.81 -27.68
N ILE A 592 -7.44 26.07 -26.97
CA ILE A 592 -6.02 25.98 -27.28
C ILE A 592 -5.88 24.82 -28.27
N PRO A 593 -5.47 25.07 -29.54
CA PRO A 593 -5.29 24.00 -30.50
C PRO A 593 -4.26 23.00 -29.96
N LEU A 594 -4.55 21.71 -30.12
CA LEU A 594 -3.64 20.64 -29.70
C LEU A 594 -2.40 20.64 -30.60
N THR A 595 -1.38 21.38 -30.19
CA THR A 595 -0.06 21.38 -30.84
C THR A 595 0.69 20.09 -30.50
N LYS A 596 1.60 19.66 -31.38
CA LYS A 596 2.45 18.50 -31.12
C LYS A 596 3.28 18.75 -29.85
N SER A 597 3.50 17.70 -29.06
CA SER A 597 4.37 17.83 -27.88
C SER A 597 5.82 18.16 -28.32
N PRO A 598 6.61 18.90 -27.53
CA PRO A 598 8.01 19.19 -27.84
C PRO A 598 8.85 17.92 -28.08
N TYR A 599 8.51 16.80 -27.44
CA TYR A 599 9.15 15.51 -27.68
C TYR A 599 8.82 14.89 -29.03
N SER A 600 7.63 15.18 -29.57
CA SER A 600 7.15 14.73 -30.87
C SER A 600 7.63 15.64 -32.01
N GLU A 601 7.73 16.94 -31.74
CA GLU A 601 8.21 17.96 -32.69
C GLU A 601 9.72 17.85 -32.90
N PHE A 602 10.50 17.78 -31.81
CA PHE A 602 11.95 17.67 -31.85
C PHE A 602 12.39 16.22 -31.61
N LYS A 603 11.91 15.30 -32.46
CA LYS A 603 12.46 13.93 -32.52
C LYS A 603 13.91 14.00 -33.00
N ALA A 604 14.84 13.94 -32.06
CA ALA A 604 16.23 13.56 -32.30
C ALA A 604 16.33 12.04 -32.42
#